data_AF-A0A9D6CLS0-F1
#
_entry.id   AF-A0A9D6CLS0-F1
#
_cell.length_a   1.000
_cell.length_b   1.000
_cell.length_c   1.000
_cell.angle_alpha   90.00
_cell.angle_beta   90.00
_cell.angle_gamma   90.00
#
_symmetry.space_group_name_H-M   'P 1'
#
loop_
_entity.id
_entity.type
_entity.pdbx_description
1 polymer ?
#
loop_
_entity_poly.entity_id
_entity_poly.type
_entity_poly.pdbx_seq_one_letter_code
_entity_poly.pdbx_strand_id
1 'polypeptide(L)'
;MTAQTRVCDAAELGKWLEQWIEWRATEPTSDELDKIRDELGDDAVRRKLRQRPAPDLPLGVDEWCRHLSRLEELASAGCQFGLDDLTAAEWRGRSAYRAARERFWRRYRPCPGCERPILRIARGHDCGWRSSEQ
;
A
#
# COMPACT_ATOMS: atom_id res chain seq x y z
N MET A 1 -12.17 27.96 -11.13
CA MET A 1 -12.04 26.48 -11.19
C MET A 1 -11.97 25.96 -9.77
N THR A 2 -13.07 25.45 -9.22
CA THR A 2 -13.11 24.85 -7.88
C THR A 2 -13.58 23.42 -8.04
N ALA A 3 -12.64 22.50 -8.21
CA ALA A 3 -12.92 21.08 -8.00
C ALA A 3 -13.17 20.94 -6.49
N GLN A 4 -14.45 20.99 -6.11
CA GLN A 4 -14.89 20.60 -4.79
C GLN A 4 -14.51 19.13 -4.66
N THR A 5 -13.41 18.88 -3.95
CA THR A 5 -13.13 17.62 -3.28
C THR A 5 -14.35 17.34 -2.40
N ARG A 6 -15.36 16.66 -2.97
CA ARG A 6 -16.37 15.97 -2.19
C ARG A 6 -15.57 14.99 -1.36
N VAL A 7 -15.29 15.41 -0.13
CA VAL A 7 -14.71 14.59 0.91
C VAL A 7 -15.50 13.29 0.87
N CYS A 8 -14.87 12.23 0.34
CA CYS A 8 -15.42 10.89 0.37
C CYS A 8 -15.91 10.64 1.79
N ASP A 9 -17.10 10.05 1.93
CA ASP A 9 -17.55 9.53 3.22
C ASP A 9 -16.37 8.78 3.87
N ALA A 10 -16.17 8.91 5.18
CA ALA A 10 -15.09 8.21 5.88
C ALA A 10 -15.14 6.69 5.61
N ALA A 11 -16.33 6.14 5.37
CA ALA A 11 -16.52 4.76 4.94
C ALA A 11 -15.98 4.49 3.51
N GLU A 12 -16.22 5.39 2.56
CA GLU A 12 -15.68 5.29 1.19
C GLU A 12 -14.16 5.46 1.17
N LEU A 13 -13.64 6.46 1.89
CA LEU A 13 -12.21 6.66 2.04
C LEU A 13 -11.53 5.41 2.64
N GLY A 14 -12.16 4.77 3.62
CA GLY A 14 -11.68 3.52 4.21
C GLY A 14 -11.50 2.39 3.19
N LYS A 15 -12.46 2.22 2.27
CA LYS A 15 -12.39 1.19 1.20
C LYS A 15 -11.27 1.49 0.19
N TRP A 16 -11.09 2.76 -0.15
CA TRP A 16 -10.02 3.18 -1.07
C TRP A 16 -8.64 3.00 -0.44
N LEU A 17 -8.50 3.36 0.84
CA LEU A 17 -7.27 3.18 1.60
C LEU A 17 -6.86 1.71 1.67
N GLU A 18 -7.79 0.78 1.88
CA GLU A 18 -7.50 -0.65 1.89
C GLU A 18 -6.95 -1.14 0.54
N GLN A 19 -7.63 -0.79 -0.56
CA GLN A 19 -7.18 -1.16 -1.91
C GLN A 19 -5.82 -0.55 -2.24
N TRP A 20 -5.60 0.71 -1.87
CA TRP A 20 -4.33 1.40 -2.10
C TRP A 20 -3.19 0.78 -1.27
N ILE A 21 -3.41 0.50 0.01
CA ILE A 21 -2.41 -0.16 0.88
C ILE A 21 -2.07 -1.54 0.34
N GLU A 22 -3.07 -2.33 -0.02
CA GLU A 22 -2.86 -3.67 -0.57
C GLU A 22 -2.08 -3.64 -1.88
N TRP A 23 -2.43 -2.72 -2.79
CA TRP A 23 -1.70 -2.51 -4.03
C TRP A 23 -0.25 -2.10 -3.76
N ARG A 24 0.00 -1.06 -2.95
CA ARG A 24 1.36 -0.59 -2.63
C ARG A 24 2.22 -1.66 -1.96
N ALA A 25 1.64 -2.43 -1.03
CA ALA A 25 2.37 -3.49 -0.34
C ALA A 25 2.72 -4.67 -1.25
N THR A 26 2.00 -4.83 -2.36
CA THR A 26 2.17 -5.94 -3.31
C THR A 26 2.72 -5.51 -4.67
N GLU A 27 2.99 -4.22 -4.86
CA GLU A 27 3.62 -3.67 -6.06
C GLU A 27 5.03 -4.25 -6.23
N PRO A 28 5.42 -4.69 -7.45
CA PRO A 28 6.77 -5.16 -7.69
C PRO A 28 7.81 -4.09 -7.34
N THR A 29 8.90 -4.47 -6.68
CA THR A 29 10.00 -3.53 -6.43
C THR A 29 10.78 -3.28 -7.73
N SER A 30 11.53 -2.18 -7.79
CA SER A 30 12.45 -1.93 -8.91
C SER A 30 13.38 -3.12 -9.15
N ASP A 31 13.98 -3.66 -8.09
CA ASP A 31 14.87 -4.83 -8.18
C ASP A 31 14.18 -6.08 -8.75
N GLU A 32 12.91 -6.31 -8.41
CA GLU A 32 12.14 -7.43 -8.99
C GLU A 32 11.86 -7.21 -10.47
N LEU A 33 11.55 -5.97 -10.88
CA LEU A 33 11.33 -5.63 -12.28
C LEU A 33 12.63 -5.70 -13.08
N ASP A 34 13.75 -5.29 -12.49
CA ASP A 34 15.09 -5.38 -13.07
C ASP A 34 15.48 -6.84 -13.26
N LYS A 35 15.29 -7.67 -12.23
CA LYS A 35 15.53 -9.12 -12.34
C LYS A 35 14.68 -9.76 -13.44
N ILE A 36 13.39 -9.44 -13.51
CA ILE A 36 12.49 -9.95 -14.57
C ILE A 36 12.98 -9.50 -15.94
N ARG A 37 13.44 -8.24 -16.06
CA ARG A 37 13.97 -7.69 -17.30
C ARG A 37 15.25 -8.39 -17.73
N ASP A 38 16.17 -8.62 -16.80
CA ASP A 38 17.46 -9.27 -17.08
C ASP A 38 17.27 -10.75 -17.45
N GLU A 39 16.33 -11.45 -16.80
CA GLU A 39 16.09 -12.88 -17.03
C GLU A 39 15.16 -13.16 -18.22
N LEU A 40 14.15 -12.31 -18.44
CA LEU A 40 13.01 -12.60 -19.34
C LEU A 40 12.69 -11.47 -20.34
N GLY A 41 13.39 -10.34 -20.26
CA GLY A 41 13.23 -9.19 -21.15
C GLY A 41 12.07 -8.26 -20.82
N ASP A 42 12.01 -7.13 -21.52
CA ASP A 42 11.04 -6.05 -21.30
C ASP A 42 9.57 -6.48 -21.45
N ASP A 43 9.29 -7.44 -22.32
CA ASP A 43 7.91 -7.93 -22.53
C ASP A 43 7.38 -8.68 -21.30
N ALA A 44 8.26 -9.34 -20.54
CA ALA A 44 7.90 -9.98 -19.28
C ALA A 44 7.58 -8.95 -18.19
N VAL A 45 8.35 -7.86 -18.12
CA VAL A 45 8.07 -6.70 -17.24
C VAL A 45 6.69 -6.11 -17.57
N ARG A 46 6.44 -5.82 -18.85
CA ARG A 46 5.15 -5.29 -19.30
C ARG A 46 3.99 -6.23 -19.00
N ARG A 47 4.20 -7.55 -19.10
CA ARG A 47 3.19 -8.55 -18.73
C ARG A 47 2.94 -8.55 -17.22
N LYS A 48 4.01 -8.49 -16.41
CA LYS A 48 3.91 -8.44 -14.94
C LYS A 48 3.13 -7.22 -14.46
N LEU A 49 3.43 -6.05 -15.01
CA LEU A 49 2.73 -4.80 -14.67
C LEU A 49 1.26 -4.85 -15.12
N ARG A 50 0.96 -5.43 -16.29
CA ARG A 50 -0.43 -5.62 -16.75
C ARG A 50 -1.26 -6.57 -15.88
N GLN A 51 -0.64 -7.57 -15.26
CA GLN A 51 -1.33 -8.51 -14.37
C GLN A 51 -1.70 -7.91 -13.01
N ARG A 52 -1.09 -6.78 -12.64
CA ARG A 52 -1.35 -6.04 -11.40
C ARG A 52 -1.57 -4.56 -11.72
N PRO A 53 -2.70 -4.20 -12.35
CA PRO A 53 -3.03 -2.80 -12.55
C PRO A 53 -3.13 -2.09 -11.20
N ALA A 54 -2.76 -0.81 -11.18
CA ALA A 54 -3.08 0.06 -10.06
C ALA A 54 -4.61 0.07 -9.81
N PRO A 55 -5.05 0.24 -8.56
CA PRO A 55 -6.47 0.35 -8.26
C PRO A 55 -7.06 1.56 -9.01
N ASP A 56 -8.28 1.42 -9.50
CA ASP A 56 -9.03 2.50 -10.14
C ASP A 56 -9.53 3.47 -9.06
N LEU A 57 -8.64 4.35 -8.61
CA LEU A 57 -8.92 5.32 -7.56
C LEU A 57 -9.48 6.60 -8.15
N PRO A 58 -10.48 7.24 -7.50
CA PRO A 58 -10.94 8.55 -7.91
C PRO A 58 -9.79 9.57 -7.95
N LEU A 59 -9.90 10.55 -8.86
CA LEU A 59 -8.90 11.59 -9.02
C LEU A 59 -8.59 12.29 -7.68
N GLY A 60 -7.29 12.43 -7.36
CA GLY A 60 -6.81 13.05 -6.12
C GLY A 60 -6.80 12.13 -4.89
N VAL A 61 -7.45 10.95 -4.93
CA VAL A 61 -7.43 10.00 -3.81
C VAL A 61 -6.04 9.39 -3.62
N ASP A 62 -5.32 9.11 -4.69
CA ASP A 62 -3.96 8.57 -4.62
C ASP A 62 -2.98 9.56 -3.95
N GLU A 63 -3.02 10.84 -4.33
CA GLU A 63 -2.25 11.90 -3.67
C GLU A 63 -2.61 12.03 -2.19
N TRP A 64 -3.91 11.95 -1.89
CA TRP A 64 -4.38 11.97 -0.51
C TRP A 64 -3.91 10.76 0.30
N CYS A 65 -3.93 9.56 -0.27
CA CYS A 65 -3.43 8.35 0.38
C CYS A 65 -1.91 8.45 0.65
N ARG A 66 -1.14 9.01 -0.30
CA ARG A 66 0.30 9.30 -0.10
C ARG A 66 0.53 10.29 1.03
N HIS A 67 -0.25 11.38 1.08
CA HIS A 67 -0.17 12.38 2.14
C HIS A 67 -0.43 11.75 3.52
N LEU A 68 -1.51 10.99 3.65
CA LEU A 68 -1.85 10.30 4.89
C LEU A 68 -0.78 9.27 5.32
N SER A 69 -0.23 8.52 4.36
CA SER A 69 0.89 7.61 4.60
C SER A 69 2.10 8.35 5.16
N ARG A 70 2.42 9.52 4.58
CA ARG A 70 3.55 10.34 5.02
C ARG A 70 3.35 10.88 6.44
N LEU A 71 2.14 11.31 6.79
CA LEU A 71 1.83 11.74 8.16
C LEU A 71 2.00 10.61 9.17
N GLU A 72 1.58 9.38 8.84
CA GLU A 72 1.80 8.22 9.72
C GLU A 72 3.27 7.80 9.82
N GLU A 73 4.06 7.92 8.75
CA GLU A 73 5.52 7.71 8.80
C GLU A 73 6.20 8.69 9.74
N LEU A 74 5.90 9.99 9.61
CA LEU A 74 6.44 11.03 10.48
C LEU A 74 6.05 10.77 11.93
N ALA A 75 4.79 10.41 12.18
CA ALA A 75 4.33 10.04 13.52
C ALA A 75 5.09 8.83 14.08
N SER A 76 5.34 7.82 13.25
CA SER A 76 6.09 6.62 13.63
C SER A 76 7.57 6.93 13.93
N ALA A 77 8.12 7.97 13.29
CA ALA A 77 9.47 8.49 13.56
C ALA A 77 9.54 9.41 14.80
N GLY A 78 8.44 9.56 15.55
CA GLY A 78 8.38 10.36 16.78
C GLY A 78 7.85 11.78 16.61
N CYS A 79 7.41 12.18 15.42
CA CYS A 79 6.77 13.48 15.21
C CYS A 79 5.41 13.50 15.93
N GLN A 80 5.18 14.51 16.76
CA GLN A 80 3.89 14.74 17.41
C GLN A 80 3.13 15.83 16.67
N PHE A 81 1.87 15.55 16.33
CA PHE A 81 0.96 16.52 15.72
C PHE A 81 -0.02 17.00 16.79
N GLY A 82 -0.04 18.30 17.05
CA GLY A 82 -1.03 19.00 17.84
C GLY A 82 -2.33 19.28 17.06
N LEU A 83 -3.28 19.93 17.73
CA LEU A 83 -4.59 20.26 17.15
C LEU A 83 -4.48 21.24 15.97
N ASP A 84 -3.48 22.12 16.00
CA ASP A 84 -3.28 23.17 15.00
C ASP A 84 -2.39 22.73 13.83
N ASP A 85 -1.69 21.59 13.95
CA ASP A 85 -0.76 21.10 12.93
C ASP A 85 -1.47 20.40 11.76
N LEU A 86 -2.69 19.90 12.00
CA LEU A 86 -3.47 19.13 11.04
C LEU A 86 -4.90 19.65 10.97
N THR A 87 -5.42 19.76 9.76
CA THR A 87 -6.83 20.00 9.53
C THR A 87 -7.68 18.85 10.08
N ALA A 88 -8.97 19.12 10.35
CA ALA A 88 -9.90 18.09 10.80
C ALA A 88 -10.04 16.94 9.77
N ALA A 89 -9.83 17.22 8.47
CA ALA A 89 -9.83 16.21 7.42
C ALA A 89 -8.60 15.30 7.49
N GLU A 90 -7.41 15.86 7.75
CA GLU A 90 -6.17 15.09 7.95
C GLU A 90 -6.26 14.22 9.20
N TRP A 91 -6.78 14.75 10.30
CA TRP A 91 -6.98 13.97 11.53
C TRP A 91 -7.87 12.74 11.31
N ARG A 92 -9.02 12.93 10.64
CA ARG A 92 -9.93 11.83 10.30
C ARG A 92 -9.31 10.86 9.29
N GLY A 93 -8.68 11.39 8.24
CA GLY A 93 -8.01 10.59 7.21
C GLY A 93 -6.89 9.73 7.77
N ARG A 94 -6.07 10.29 8.67
CA ARG A 94 -4.96 9.60 9.32
C ARG A 94 -5.46 8.47 10.23
N SER A 95 -6.53 8.73 10.96
CA SER A 95 -7.22 7.69 11.76
C SER A 95 -7.79 6.57 10.87
N ALA A 96 -8.40 6.91 9.73
CA ALA A 96 -8.90 5.94 8.76
C ALA A 96 -7.77 5.13 8.11
N TYR A 97 -6.63 5.76 7.79
CA TYR A 97 -5.44 5.10 7.27
C TYR A 97 -4.90 4.08 8.27
N ARG A 98 -4.79 4.44 9.55
CA ARG A 98 -4.34 3.51 10.59
C ARG A 98 -5.27 2.30 10.70
N ALA A 99 -6.58 2.52 10.72
CA ALA A 99 -7.56 1.44 10.77
C ALA A 99 -7.50 0.53 9.53
N ALA A 100 -7.31 1.09 8.33
CA ALA A 100 -7.12 0.32 7.09
C ALA A 100 -5.83 -0.50 7.12
N ARG A 101 -4.71 0.09 7.56
CA ARG A 101 -3.43 -0.60 7.74
C ARG A 101 -3.52 -1.75 8.74
N GLU A 102 -4.21 -1.56 9.85
CA GLU A 102 -4.45 -2.63 10.83
C GLU A 102 -5.28 -3.77 10.23
N ARG A 103 -6.35 -3.47 9.48
CA ARG A 103 -7.15 -4.49 8.78
C ARG A 103 -6.32 -5.27 7.77
N PHE A 104 -5.45 -4.59 7.02
CA PHE A 104 -4.49 -5.24 6.13
C PHE A 104 -3.61 -6.24 6.90
N TRP A 105 -2.94 -5.84 7.98
CA TRP A 105 -2.07 -6.75 8.75
C TRP A 105 -2.80 -7.81 9.60
N ARG A 106 -4.13 -7.70 9.76
CA ARG A 106 -4.96 -8.79 10.28
C ARG A 106 -5.23 -9.86 9.23
N ARG A 107 -5.30 -9.49 7.94
CA ARG A 107 -5.51 -10.43 6.82
C ARG A 107 -4.19 -11.00 6.27
N TYR A 108 -3.13 -10.20 6.32
CA TYR A 108 -1.81 -10.51 5.81
C TYR A 108 -0.80 -10.71 6.94
N ARG A 109 0.30 -11.39 6.65
CA ARG A 109 1.53 -11.43 7.47
C ARG A 109 2.73 -11.25 6.54
N PRO A 110 3.85 -10.69 7.01
CA PRO A 110 5.07 -10.69 6.22
C PRO A 110 5.55 -12.13 6.00
N CYS A 111 5.98 -12.44 4.78
CA CYS A 111 6.65 -13.70 4.48
C CYS A 111 8.01 -13.72 5.18
N PRO A 112 8.41 -14.79 5.89
CA PRO A 112 9.70 -14.83 6.57
C PRO A 112 10.93 -14.74 5.66
N GLY A 113 10.82 -15.14 4.39
CA GLY A 113 11.95 -15.17 3.45
C GLY A 113 12.13 -13.88 2.64
N CYS A 114 11.04 -13.23 2.24
CA CYS A 114 11.08 -12.06 1.35
C CYS A 114 10.30 -10.85 1.87
N GLU A 115 9.78 -10.91 3.11
CA GLU A 115 8.98 -9.88 3.79
C GLU A 115 7.69 -9.45 3.07
N ARG A 116 7.41 -10.02 1.89
CA ARG A 116 6.20 -9.74 1.11
C ARG A 116 4.94 -10.11 1.88
N PRO A 117 3.86 -9.32 1.78
CA PRO A 117 2.59 -9.67 2.42
C PRO A 117 2.01 -10.96 1.81
N ILE A 118 1.76 -11.95 2.66
CA ILE A 118 1.07 -13.20 2.31
C ILE A 118 -0.21 -13.33 3.14
N LEU A 119 -1.28 -13.88 2.55
CA LEU A 119 -2.53 -14.13 3.25
C LEU A 119 -2.30 -15.08 4.44
N ARG A 120 -2.81 -14.74 5.62
CA ARG A 120 -2.66 -15.58 6.83
C ARG A 120 -3.29 -16.97 6.70
N ILE A 121 -4.36 -17.08 5.91
CA ILE A 121 -5.09 -18.34 5.67
C ILE A 121 -4.46 -19.20 4.56
N ALA A 122 -3.47 -18.68 3.82
CA ALA A 122 -2.78 -19.45 2.79
C ALA A 122 -1.84 -20.46 3.47
N ARG A 123 -2.25 -21.74 3.54
CA ARG A 123 -1.35 -22.84 3.87
C ARG A 123 -0.36 -23.00 2.71
N GLY A 124 0.94 -22.87 2.98
CA GLY A 124 1.99 -23.18 2.01
C GLY A 124 2.14 -22.16 0.87
N HIS A 125 2.17 -20.86 1.16
CA HIS A 125 2.64 -19.91 0.14
C HIS A 125 4.15 -20.09 -0.02
N ASP A 126 4.53 -20.89 -1.02
CA ASP A 126 5.91 -21.00 -1.47
C ASP A 126 6.26 -19.67 -2.14
N CYS A 127 7.01 -18.81 -1.45
CA CYS A 127 7.54 -17.59 -2.05
C CYS A 127 8.67 -17.90 -3.04
N GLY A 128 8.98 -19.18 -3.28
CA GLY A 128 10.11 -19.63 -4.10
C GLY A 128 11.47 -19.40 -3.42
N TRP A 129 11.48 -18.89 -2.19
CA TRP A 129 12.69 -18.69 -1.40
C TRP A 129 13.12 -20.03 -0.81
N ARG A 130 13.84 -20.82 -1.62
CA ARG A 130 14.74 -21.84 -1.08
C ARG A 130 15.90 -21.09 -0.47
N SER A 131 16.01 -21.08 0.86
CA SER A 131 17.26 -20.73 1.52
C SER A 131 18.35 -21.60 0.92
N SER A 132 19.38 -21.00 0.33
CA SER A 132 20.53 -21.67 -0.28
C SER A 132 21.45 -22.35 0.75
N GLU A 133 20.90 -22.81 1.87
CA GLU A 133 21.62 -23.43 2.98
C GLU A 133 20.97 -24.77 3.32
N GLN A 134 21.26 -25.79 2.50
CA GLN A 134 21.41 -27.19 2.91
C GLN A 134 22.49 -27.84 2.06
#